data_AF-I4M1D2-F1
#
_entry.id   AF-I4M1D2-F1
#
_cell.length_a   1.000
_cell.length_b   1.000
_cell.length_c   1.000
_cell.angle_alpha   90.00
_cell.angle_beta   90.00
_cell.angle_gamma   90.00
#
_symmetry.space_group_name_H-M   'P 1'
#
loop_
_entity.id
_entity.type
_entity.pdbx_description
1 polymer ?
#
loop_
_entity_poly.entity_id
_entity_poly.type
_entity_poly.pdbx_seq_one_letter_code
_entity_poly.pdbx_strand_id
1 'polypeptide(L)'
;MRFSSRVDVSEPNPIILAQRKAVARGIKLTKLNDSNPTVHSLAPKCLSESYAANPRGPIESRKLLADFINKRDNRTNTSTPSKLNPDQLYLLSSTSQAYAWLMMLLCDAGDAVIGPTPGYPLIESIARLQCVNAIPYPLHYDGSWTIDLPRVKELLEDKSLRIKALVLINPNNPTGSYVKSEERKELLQLCHDNYVAIIADEVFYDYYLEPFETNARLAGESSTLVFALDGFSKMLAAPHAKVGWIEVSGPKDDVYEAQKRLDVIADDFLPIGTTVSKHIPELLEYASSQTQKVRNRVSKNLKTLRETLASWPNCCVSALRAEGGWNILLRVPSCIDDDVLALRLIQDYCLVSQPGYYFDMPVNGYLALSLLPEESQFIVGLKSLLKTVDTLLCEE
;
A
#
# COMPACT_ATOMS: atom_id res chain seq x y z
N MET A 1 -9.99 20.45 1.71
CA MET A 1 -10.50 19.09 1.37
C MET A 1 -11.90 18.84 1.96
N ARG A 2 -12.72 17.91 1.42
CA ARG A 2 -14.00 17.49 2.04
C ARG A 2 -13.88 16.09 2.65
N PHE A 3 -14.08 15.98 3.95
CA PHE A 3 -14.07 14.71 4.69
C PHE A 3 -15.49 14.14 4.85
N SER A 4 -15.56 12.86 5.19
CA SER A 4 -16.78 12.12 5.50
C SER A 4 -17.54 12.76 6.66
N SER A 5 -18.88 12.80 6.55
CA SER A 5 -19.76 13.27 7.62
C SER A 5 -19.81 12.30 8.81
N ARG A 6 -19.37 11.05 8.62
CA ARG A 6 -19.39 9.99 9.64
C ARG A 6 -18.33 10.16 10.73
N VAL A 7 -17.30 10.96 10.49
CA VAL A 7 -16.16 11.19 11.38
C VAL A 7 -16.15 12.61 11.91
N ASP A 8 -17.34 13.17 12.17
CA ASP A 8 -17.44 14.54 12.65
C ASP A 8 -16.92 14.69 14.08
N VAL A 9 -16.14 15.75 14.30
CA VAL A 9 -15.45 15.97 15.56
C VAL A 9 -16.28 16.93 16.40
N SER A 10 -17.09 16.36 17.29
CA SER A 10 -17.89 17.14 18.24
C SER A 10 -17.05 18.12 19.05
N GLU A 11 -17.64 19.26 19.39
CA GLU A 11 -16.97 20.23 20.26
C GLU A 11 -16.68 19.61 21.64
N PRO A 12 -15.54 19.96 22.27
CA PRO A 12 -15.22 19.47 23.59
C PRO A 12 -16.32 19.86 24.58
N ASN A 13 -16.91 18.86 25.23
CA ASN A 13 -17.94 19.11 26.22
C ASN A 13 -17.40 19.94 27.42
N PRO A 14 -18.27 20.54 28.25
CA PRO A 14 -17.86 21.39 29.36
C PRO A 14 -16.90 20.71 30.35
N ILE A 15 -16.99 19.37 30.50
CA ILE A 15 -16.12 18.60 31.40
C ILE A 15 -14.69 18.58 30.87
N ILE A 16 -14.49 18.29 29.57
CA ILE A 16 -13.17 18.31 28.93
C ILE A 16 -12.54 19.71 29.03
N LEU A 17 -13.34 20.76 28.80
CA LEU A 17 -12.88 22.15 28.94
C LEU A 17 -12.44 22.47 30.38
N ALA A 18 -13.23 22.08 31.38
CA ALA A 18 -12.89 22.26 32.78
C ALA A 18 -11.62 21.48 33.18
N GLN A 19 -11.47 20.24 32.70
CA GLN A 19 -10.28 19.43 32.93
C GLN A 19 -9.02 20.08 32.36
N ARG A 20 -9.07 20.53 31.09
CA ARG A 20 -7.95 21.24 30.44
C ARG A 20 -7.56 22.50 31.21
N LYS A 21 -8.54 23.28 31.67
CA LYS A 21 -8.31 24.50 32.46
C LYS A 21 -7.68 24.19 33.82
N ALA A 22 -8.09 23.12 34.48
CA ALA A 22 -7.49 22.68 35.74
C ALA A 22 -6.03 22.24 35.55
N VAL A 23 -5.76 21.40 34.54
CA VAL A 23 -4.41 20.94 34.20
C VAL A 23 -3.49 22.10 33.82
N ALA A 24 -3.97 23.06 33.02
CA ALA A 24 -3.21 24.26 32.67
C ALA A 24 -2.86 25.14 33.89
N ARG A 25 -3.61 25.00 34.99
CA ARG A 25 -3.33 25.65 36.28
C ARG A 25 -2.47 24.81 37.21
N GLY A 26 -1.95 23.67 36.75
CA GLY A 26 -1.17 22.73 37.55
C GLY A 26 -2.01 21.93 38.55
N ILE A 27 -3.35 21.98 38.46
CA ILE A 27 -4.23 21.22 39.35
C ILE A 27 -4.23 19.76 38.90
N LYS A 28 -3.75 18.87 39.77
CA LYS A 28 -3.81 17.42 39.56
C LYS A 28 -5.23 16.92 39.83
N LEU A 29 -5.90 16.43 38.79
CA LEU A 29 -7.21 15.80 38.92
C LEU A 29 -7.06 14.30 39.18
N THR A 30 -7.76 13.79 40.19
CA THR A 30 -7.90 12.35 40.43
C THR A 30 -9.03 11.81 39.57
N LYS A 31 -8.77 10.80 38.75
CA LYS A 31 -9.78 10.15 37.91
C LYS A 31 -10.56 9.14 38.73
N LEU A 32 -11.80 9.47 39.10
CA LEU A 32 -12.72 8.52 39.77
C LEU A 32 -13.26 7.44 38.83
N ASN A 33 -13.14 7.68 37.52
CA ASN A 33 -13.57 6.79 36.45
C ASN A 33 -12.39 6.13 35.73
N ASP A 34 -11.22 6.04 36.36
CA ASP A 34 -10.09 5.34 35.75
C ASP A 34 -10.43 3.85 35.64
N SER A 35 -10.64 3.39 34.40
CA SER A 35 -10.99 2.02 34.07
C SER A 35 -9.82 1.29 33.41
N ASN A 36 -8.60 1.81 33.52
CA ASN A 36 -7.42 1.18 32.95
C ASN A 36 -6.79 0.19 33.96
N PRO A 37 -6.94 -1.14 33.78
CA PRO A 37 -6.44 -2.10 34.77
C PRO A 37 -4.91 -2.10 34.90
N THR A 38 -4.17 -1.62 33.89
CA THR A 38 -2.70 -1.63 33.92
C THR A 38 -2.13 -0.58 34.87
N VAL A 39 -2.80 0.56 35.09
CA VAL A 39 -2.33 1.56 36.07
C VAL A 39 -2.58 1.13 37.51
N HIS A 40 -3.41 0.10 37.70
CA HIS A 40 -3.71 -0.52 38.99
C HIS A 40 -2.95 -1.83 39.23
N SER A 41 -1.98 -2.18 38.36
CA SER A 41 -1.18 -3.41 38.45
C SER A 41 -2.01 -4.70 38.45
N LEU A 42 -3.19 -4.67 37.80
CA LEU A 42 -4.09 -5.83 37.70
C LEU A 42 -3.81 -6.70 36.47
N ALA A 43 -2.90 -6.25 35.58
CA ALA A 43 -2.51 -7.01 34.40
C ALA A 43 -1.60 -8.21 34.75
N PRO A 44 -1.66 -9.32 33.99
CA PRO A 44 -0.71 -10.42 34.14
C PRO A 44 0.74 -9.95 34.00
N LYS A 45 1.67 -10.61 34.70
CA LYS A 45 3.10 -10.22 34.70
C LYS A 45 3.73 -10.20 33.30
N CYS A 46 3.27 -11.04 32.37
CA CYS A 46 3.75 -11.05 30.99
C CYS A 46 3.30 -9.84 30.16
N LEU A 47 2.37 -9.04 30.69
CA LEU A 47 1.80 -7.82 30.10
C LEU A 47 1.82 -6.69 31.15
N SER A 48 2.89 -6.58 31.93
CA SER A 48 3.01 -5.63 33.04
C SER A 48 3.19 -4.17 32.60
N GLU A 49 3.33 -3.91 31.30
CA GLU A 49 3.45 -2.57 30.74
C GLU A 49 2.16 -1.76 30.97
N SER A 50 2.32 -0.49 31.36
CA SER A 50 1.18 0.41 31.49
C SER A 50 0.66 0.78 30.10
N TYR A 51 -0.61 0.46 29.84
CA TYR A 51 -1.30 0.89 28.64
C TYR A 51 -1.53 2.40 28.70
N ALA A 52 -1.00 3.12 27.73
CA ALA A 52 -1.29 4.54 27.50
C ALA A 52 -1.99 4.66 26.15
N ALA A 53 -3.28 5.02 26.16
CA ALA A 53 -4.03 5.24 24.94
C ALA A 53 -3.44 6.41 24.16
N ASN A 54 -3.00 6.12 22.93
CA ASN A 54 -2.66 7.12 21.92
C ASN A 54 -3.20 6.61 20.58
N PRO A 55 -4.18 7.27 19.96
CA PRO A 55 -4.86 6.77 18.75
C PRO A 55 -3.88 6.38 17.64
N ARG A 56 -2.77 7.12 17.55
CA ARG A 56 -1.77 6.97 16.50
C ARG A 56 -0.78 5.81 16.76
N GLY A 57 -0.86 5.17 17.92
CA GLY A 57 0.11 4.19 18.41
C GLY A 57 1.20 4.79 19.29
N PRO A 58 2.04 3.95 19.92
CA PRO A 58 3.05 4.37 20.88
C PRO A 58 4.01 5.42 20.28
N ILE A 59 4.16 6.55 20.98
CA ILE A 59 4.98 7.67 20.50
C ILE A 59 6.44 7.29 20.26
N GLU A 60 7.03 6.46 21.13
CA GLU A 60 8.43 6.03 20.96
C GLU A 60 8.60 5.17 19.70
N SER A 61 7.66 4.26 19.41
CA SER A 61 7.64 3.50 18.15
C SER A 61 7.52 4.43 16.94
N ARG A 62 6.67 5.46 17.00
CA ARG A 62 6.52 6.45 15.92
C ARG A 62 7.77 7.29 15.71
N LYS A 63 8.48 7.69 16.78
CA LYS A 63 9.75 8.41 16.68
C LYS A 63 10.82 7.58 15.97
N LEU A 64 11.00 6.33 16.39
CA LEU A 64 11.97 5.41 15.79
C LEU A 64 11.64 5.14 14.32
N LEU A 65 10.35 4.94 14.00
CA LEU A 65 9.90 4.78 12.62
C LEU A 65 10.13 6.05 11.80
N ALA A 66 9.83 7.23 12.33
CA ALA A 66 10.08 8.49 11.64
C ALA A 66 11.57 8.71 11.37
N ASP A 67 12.46 8.40 12.32
CA ASP A 67 13.91 8.48 12.13
C ASP A 67 14.39 7.50 11.06
N PHE A 68 13.86 6.27 11.05
CA PHE A 68 14.13 5.29 10.00
C PHE A 68 13.68 5.81 8.62
N ILE A 69 12.46 6.32 8.49
CA ILE A 69 11.92 6.86 7.23
C ILE A 69 12.73 8.07 6.77
N ASN A 70 13.05 9.00 7.68
CA ASN A 70 13.87 10.16 7.37
C ASN A 70 15.24 9.79 6.83
N LYS A 71 15.86 8.73 7.38
CA LYS A 71 17.14 8.19 6.89
C LYS A 71 16.98 7.47 5.54
N ARG A 72 15.95 6.63 5.39
CA ARG A 72 15.67 5.88 4.16
C ARG A 72 15.39 6.80 2.97
N ASP A 73 14.58 7.84 3.20
CA ASP A 73 14.10 8.76 2.17
C ASP A 73 14.95 10.04 2.07
N ASN A 74 16.07 10.12 2.80
CA ASN A 74 17.00 11.26 2.82
C ASN A 74 16.34 12.62 3.12
N ARG A 75 15.39 12.67 4.08
CA ARG A 75 14.58 13.86 4.44
C ARG A 75 15.29 14.84 5.38
N THR A 76 16.57 15.09 5.12
CA THR A 76 17.46 15.90 5.98
C THR A 76 17.96 17.17 5.31
N ASN A 77 17.68 17.37 4.01
CA ASN A 77 18.20 18.47 3.21
C ASN A 77 17.05 19.33 2.63
N THR A 78 17.36 20.52 2.13
CA THR A 78 16.36 21.46 1.56
C THR A 78 15.78 21.01 0.21
N SER A 79 16.40 20.03 -0.46
CA SER A 79 15.96 19.49 -1.75
C SER A 79 15.09 18.23 -1.63
N THR A 80 14.81 17.76 -0.41
CA THR A 80 14.00 16.57 -0.15
C THR A 80 12.75 16.95 0.66
N PRO A 81 11.73 16.07 0.76
CA PRO A 81 10.58 16.32 1.61
C PRO A 81 11.00 16.73 3.03
N SER A 82 10.20 17.58 3.67
CA SER A 82 10.48 18.01 5.04
C SER A 82 10.64 16.81 5.97
N LYS A 83 11.51 16.95 6.98
CA LYS A 83 11.69 15.95 8.03
C LYS A 83 10.33 15.51 8.58
N LEU A 84 10.07 14.20 8.52
CA LEU A 84 8.83 13.60 8.97
C LEU A 84 8.65 13.82 10.48
N ASN A 85 7.54 14.46 10.85
CA ASN A 85 7.10 14.56 12.24
C ASN A 85 6.44 13.23 12.66
N PRO A 86 6.87 12.59 13.77
CA PRO A 86 6.23 11.38 14.28
C PRO A 86 4.71 11.50 14.47
N ASP A 87 4.18 12.70 14.70
CA ASP A 87 2.74 12.93 14.83
C ASP A 87 1.97 12.74 13.52
N GLN A 88 2.64 12.77 12.37
CA GLN A 88 2.07 12.46 11.07
C GLN A 88 1.98 10.96 10.76
N LEU A 89 2.35 10.09 11.70
CA LEU A 89 2.29 8.64 11.56
C LEU A 89 1.15 8.03 12.37
N TYR A 90 0.42 7.09 11.76
CA TYR A 90 -0.52 6.19 12.44
C TYR A 90 -0.03 4.75 12.31
N LEU A 91 0.19 4.07 13.43
CA LEU A 91 0.58 2.65 13.45
C LEU A 91 -0.66 1.76 13.52
N LEU A 92 -0.68 0.73 12.69
CA LEU A 92 -1.86 -0.11 12.45
C LEU A 92 -1.45 -1.52 12.04
N SER A 93 -2.41 -2.45 12.03
CA SER A 93 -2.11 -3.88 11.87
C SER A 93 -1.76 -4.28 10.42
N SER A 94 -2.17 -3.48 9.43
CA SER A 94 -1.89 -3.73 8.00
C SER A 94 -2.33 -2.57 7.12
N THR A 95 -1.75 -2.40 5.94
CA THR A 95 -2.24 -1.40 4.96
C THR A 95 -3.69 -1.63 4.54
N SER A 96 -4.23 -2.85 4.66
CA SER A 96 -5.66 -3.15 4.50
C SER A 96 -6.53 -2.40 5.52
N GLN A 97 -6.09 -2.34 6.78
CA GLN A 97 -6.74 -1.52 7.80
C GLN A 97 -6.65 -0.03 7.45
N ALA A 98 -5.51 0.41 6.90
CA ALA A 98 -5.35 1.78 6.46
C ALA A 98 -6.33 2.15 5.33
N TYR A 99 -6.49 1.31 4.31
CA TYR A 99 -7.50 1.53 3.25
C TYR A 99 -8.90 1.71 3.84
N ALA A 100 -9.32 0.83 4.75
CA ALA A 100 -10.62 0.93 5.40
C ALA A 100 -10.77 2.25 6.17
N TRP A 101 -9.77 2.62 6.98
CA TRP A 101 -9.76 3.87 7.73
C TRP A 101 -9.82 5.10 6.83
N LEU A 102 -9.05 5.13 5.76
CA LEU A 102 -9.01 6.25 4.83
C LEU A 102 -10.32 6.38 4.03
N MET A 103 -10.96 5.26 3.68
CA MET A 103 -12.30 5.28 3.10
C MET A 103 -13.35 5.77 4.10
N MET A 104 -13.26 5.39 5.38
CA MET A 104 -14.13 5.95 6.44
C MET A 104 -13.91 7.45 6.64
N LEU A 105 -12.66 7.90 6.57
CA LEU A 105 -12.25 9.29 6.72
C LEU A 105 -12.73 10.18 5.56
N LEU A 106 -12.62 9.69 4.33
CA LEU A 106 -12.79 10.49 3.12
C LEU A 106 -14.19 10.37 2.50
N CYS A 107 -14.86 9.22 2.65
CA CYS A 107 -16.07 8.89 1.91
C CYS A 107 -17.29 8.77 2.83
N ASP A 108 -18.41 9.37 2.42
CA ASP A 108 -19.74 8.95 2.84
C ASP A 108 -20.18 7.71 2.04
N ALA A 109 -21.25 7.03 2.48
CA ALA A 109 -21.82 5.93 1.71
C ALA A 109 -22.25 6.40 0.30
N GLY A 110 -21.86 5.64 -0.72
CA GLY A 110 -22.10 5.96 -2.13
C GLY A 110 -21.11 6.95 -2.76
N ASP A 111 -20.17 7.52 -2.01
CA ASP A 111 -19.01 8.19 -2.61
C ASP A 111 -18.08 7.17 -3.29
N ALA A 112 -17.12 7.66 -4.06
CA ALA A 112 -16.19 6.81 -4.82
C ALA A 112 -14.72 7.08 -4.51
N VAL A 113 -13.90 6.05 -4.71
CA VAL A 113 -12.46 6.15 -4.92
C VAL A 113 -12.11 5.64 -6.31
N ILE A 114 -11.08 6.20 -6.94
CA ILE A 114 -10.55 5.68 -8.20
C ILE A 114 -9.26 4.91 -7.98
N GLY A 115 -9.08 3.77 -8.65
CA GLY A 115 -7.91 2.88 -8.50
C GLY A 115 -7.43 2.29 -9.83
N PRO A 116 -6.18 1.81 -9.92
CA PRO A 116 -5.61 1.35 -11.19
C PRO A 116 -6.23 0.02 -11.63
N THR A 117 -6.35 -0.17 -12.95
CA THR A 117 -6.54 -1.47 -13.59
C THR A 117 -5.52 -1.62 -14.73
N PRO A 118 -4.74 -2.71 -14.83
CA PRO A 118 -4.70 -3.88 -13.95
C PRO A 118 -4.20 -3.53 -12.55
N GLY A 119 -4.84 -4.09 -11.53
CA GLY A 119 -4.66 -3.63 -10.16
C GLY A 119 -4.76 -4.72 -9.10
N TYR A 120 -4.52 -4.33 -7.85
CA TYR A 120 -4.64 -5.23 -6.71
C TYR A 120 -6.11 -5.32 -6.25
N PRO A 121 -6.78 -6.49 -6.35
CA PRO A 121 -8.24 -6.62 -6.17
C PRO A 121 -8.72 -6.31 -4.74
N LEU A 122 -7.78 -6.19 -3.78
CA LEU A 122 -8.12 -5.88 -2.40
C LEU A 122 -8.80 -4.51 -2.25
N ILE A 123 -8.47 -3.53 -3.09
CA ILE A 123 -9.01 -2.17 -2.98
C ILE A 123 -10.53 -2.18 -3.18
N GLU A 124 -11.01 -2.82 -4.25
CA GLU A 124 -12.44 -2.95 -4.54
C GLU A 124 -13.18 -3.69 -3.41
N SER A 125 -12.58 -4.79 -2.93
CA SER A 125 -13.17 -5.57 -1.85
C SER A 125 -13.35 -4.75 -0.56
N ILE A 126 -12.33 -3.97 -0.17
CA ILE A 126 -12.41 -3.09 1.00
C ILE A 126 -13.39 -1.94 0.77
N ALA A 127 -13.38 -1.32 -0.42
CA ALA A 127 -14.31 -0.23 -0.76
C ALA A 127 -15.77 -0.68 -0.60
N ARG A 128 -16.11 -1.86 -1.13
CA ARG A 128 -17.44 -2.47 -0.98
C ARG A 128 -17.83 -2.69 0.47
N LEU A 129 -16.90 -3.16 1.33
CA LEU A 129 -17.17 -3.31 2.78
C LEU A 129 -17.43 -1.97 3.48
N GLN A 130 -16.98 -0.85 2.90
CA GLN A 130 -17.19 0.50 3.42
C GLN A 130 -18.38 1.24 2.78
N CYS A 131 -19.17 0.56 1.93
CA CYS A 131 -20.22 1.18 1.11
C CYS A 131 -19.69 2.29 0.18
N VAL A 132 -18.45 2.13 -0.32
CA VAL A 132 -17.77 3.05 -1.23
C VAL A 132 -17.62 2.38 -2.59
N ASN A 133 -17.85 3.14 -3.66
CA ASN A 133 -17.64 2.67 -5.02
C ASN A 133 -16.14 2.69 -5.37
N ALA A 134 -15.62 1.63 -5.99
CA ALA A 134 -14.28 1.63 -6.57
C ALA A 134 -14.42 1.75 -8.10
N ILE A 135 -13.93 2.85 -8.66
CA ILE A 135 -14.01 3.13 -10.10
C ILE A 135 -12.61 2.94 -10.71
N PRO A 136 -12.43 2.05 -11.70
CA PRO A 136 -11.12 1.80 -12.27
C PRO A 136 -10.65 2.94 -13.19
N TYR A 137 -9.34 3.24 -13.18
CA TYR A 137 -8.65 3.96 -14.24
C TYR A 137 -7.59 3.06 -14.88
N PRO A 138 -7.45 3.06 -16.22
CA PRO A 138 -6.59 2.10 -16.90
C PRO A 138 -5.11 2.48 -16.84
N LEU A 139 -4.27 1.44 -16.82
CA LEU A 139 -2.86 1.49 -17.14
C LEU A 139 -2.66 0.93 -18.55
N HIS A 140 -1.95 1.67 -19.41
CA HIS A 140 -1.66 1.25 -20.77
C HIS A 140 -0.26 0.67 -20.87
N TYR A 141 -0.12 -0.45 -21.58
CA TYR A 141 1.17 -1.05 -21.88
C TYR A 141 1.60 -0.75 -23.32
N ASP A 142 2.65 0.05 -23.47
CA ASP A 142 3.37 0.27 -24.73
C ASP A 142 4.89 0.21 -24.48
N GLY A 143 5.41 -1.01 -24.33
CA GLY A 143 6.79 -1.27 -23.91
C GLY A 143 7.07 -0.99 -22.42
N SER A 144 6.37 -0.02 -21.83
CA SER A 144 6.24 0.23 -20.40
C SER A 144 4.79 0.51 -20.04
N TRP A 145 4.44 0.29 -18.77
CA TRP A 145 3.14 0.64 -18.23
C TRP A 145 3.10 2.13 -17.88
N THR A 146 2.01 2.80 -18.25
CA THR A 146 1.75 4.21 -17.97
C THR A 146 0.30 4.42 -17.56
N ILE A 147 0.03 5.45 -16.77
CA ILE A 147 -1.31 5.83 -16.33
C ILE A 147 -2.04 6.55 -17.47
N ASP A 148 -3.29 6.18 -17.74
CA ASP A 148 -4.17 6.94 -18.63
C ASP A 148 -4.61 8.26 -17.97
N LEU A 149 -3.75 9.27 -18.04
CA LEU A 149 -4.00 10.60 -17.48
C LEU A 149 -5.26 11.26 -18.06
N PRO A 150 -5.54 11.20 -19.39
CA PRO A 150 -6.82 11.68 -19.94
C PRO A 150 -8.04 11.05 -19.25
N ARG A 151 -8.03 9.74 -19.04
CA ARG A 151 -9.14 9.06 -18.35
C ARG A 151 -9.24 9.45 -16.88
N VAL A 152 -8.11 9.54 -16.17
CA VAL A 152 -8.11 10.01 -14.77
C VAL A 152 -8.68 11.42 -14.65
N LYS A 153 -8.30 12.32 -15.57
CA LYS A 153 -8.82 13.68 -15.63
C LYS A 153 -10.35 13.70 -15.83
N GLU A 154 -10.85 12.97 -16.83
CA GLU A 154 -12.29 12.85 -17.10
C GLU A 154 -13.07 12.39 -15.85
N LEU A 155 -12.57 11.36 -15.17
CA LEU A 155 -13.17 10.85 -13.94
C LEU A 155 -13.22 11.92 -12.84
N LEU A 156 -12.10 12.61 -12.57
CA LEU A 156 -12.01 13.61 -11.50
C LEU A 156 -12.84 14.88 -11.77
N GLU A 157 -13.02 15.23 -13.04
CA GLU A 157 -13.84 16.37 -13.47
C GLU A 157 -15.35 16.06 -13.39
N ASP A 158 -15.77 14.80 -13.54
CA ASP A 158 -17.16 14.39 -13.39
C ASP A 158 -17.63 14.39 -11.91
N LYS A 159 -18.31 15.47 -11.53
CA LYS A 159 -18.83 15.65 -10.17
C LYS A 159 -19.95 14.68 -9.80
N SER A 160 -20.59 14.02 -10.78
CA SER A 160 -21.63 13.03 -10.51
C SER A 160 -21.08 11.75 -9.87
N LEU A 161 -19.81 11.43 -10.14
CA LEU A 161 -19.12 10.25 -9.59
C LEU A 161 -18.74 10.41 -8.11
N ARG A 162 -18.77 11.65 -7.57
CA ARG A 162 -18.49 11.95 -6.16
C ARG A 162 -17.17 11.35 -5.66
N ILE A 163 -16.13 11.42 -6.47
CA ILE A 163 -14.80 10.87 -6.13
C ILE A 163 -14.18 11.66 -4.97
N LYS A 164 -13.59 10.94 -4.00
CA LYS A 164 -12.93 11.50 -2.80
C LYS A 164 -11.46 11.16 -2.68
N ALA A 165 -11.04 10.06 -3.31
CA ALA A 165 -9.64 9.66 -3.30
C ALA A 165 -9.20 9.05 -4.64
N LEU A 166 -7.95 9.33 -5.00
CA LEU A 166 -7.19 8.61 -6.01
C LEU A 166 -6.23 7.64 -5.31
N VAL A 167 -6.35 6.35 -5.61
CA VAL A 167 -5.41 5.33 -5.15
C VAL A 167 -4.29 5.17 -6.18
N LEU A 168 -3.05 5.34 -5.74
CA LEU A 168 -1.83 5.09 -6.51
C LEU A 168 -1.05 3.95 -5.86
N ILE A 169 -0.77 2.88 -6.59
CA ILE A 169 0.09 1.78 -6.12
C ILE A 169 1.47 1.98 -6.76
N ASN A 170 2.51 2.17 -5.96
CA ASN A 170 3.82 2.63 -6.41
C ASN A 170 4.98 1.82 -5.79
N PRO A 171 5.56 0.84 -6.51
CA PRO A 171 5.17 0.35 -7.83
C PRO A 171 3.90 -0.49 -7.79
N ASN A 172 3.16 -0.50 -8.90
CA ASN A 172 1.90 -1.21 -9.02
C ASN A 172 2.08 -2.74 -8.96
N ASN A 173 1.08 -3.44 -8.45
CA ASN A 173 0.97 -4.90 -8.51
C ASN A 173 -0.31 -5.26 -9.27
N PRO A 174 -0.24 -5.98 -10.40
CA PRO A 174 0.85 -6.87 -10.81
C PRO A 174 1.85 -6.29 -11.83
N THR A 175 1.64 -5.07 -12.33
CA THR A 175 2.41 -4.56 -13.49
C THR A 175 3.86 -4.20 -13.16
N GLY A 176 4.17 -3.94 -11.89
CA GLY A 176 5.50 -3.54 -11.43
C GLY A 176 5.90 -2.12 -11.83
N SER A 177 4.97 -1.26 -12.24
CA SER A 177 5.27 0.08 -12.76
C SER A 177 5.34 1.13 -11.66
N TYR A 178 6.36 1.99 -11.69
CA TYR A 178 6.42 3.17 -10.84
C TYR A 178 5.63 4.32 -11.45
N VAL A 179 5.05 5.18 -10.61
CA VAL A 179 4.46 6.45 -11.03
C VAL A 179 5.57 7.37 -11.54
N LYS A 180 5.48 7.79 -12.80
CA LYS A 180 6.49 8.63 -13.45
C LYS A 180 6.44 10.06 -12.95
N SER A 181 7.53 10.80 -13.15
CA SER A 181 7.64 12.19 -12.67
C SER A 181 6.60 13.13 -13.31
N GLU A 182 6.35 12.97 -14.61
CA GLU A 182 5.32 13.75 -15.31
C GLU A 182 3.90 13.34 -14.89
N GLU A 183 3.63 12.03 -14.79
CA GLU A 183 2.36 11.50 -14.26
C GLU A 183 2.10 12.04 -12.85
N ARG A 184 3.09 11.95 -11.96
CA ARG A 184 3.00 12.46 -10.59
C ARG A 184 2.61 13.95 -10.58
N LYS A 185 3.29 14.77 -11.37
CA LYS A 185 3.04 16.21 -11.43
C LYS A 185 1.61 16.50 -11.86
N GLU A 186 1.14 15.84 -12.91
CA GLU A 186 -0.23 16.02 -13.42
C GLU A 186 -1.29 15.50 -12.44
N LEU A 187 -1.07 14.33 -11.85
CA LEU A 187 -1.99 13.73 -10.87
C LEU A 187 -2.11 14.57 -9.60
N LEU A 188 -1.00 15.14 -9.10
CA LEU A 188 -1.02 16.07 -7.97
C LEU A 188 -1.85 17.31 -8.29
N GLN A 189 -1.63 17.91 -9.46
CA GLN A 189 -2.39 19.08 -9.90
C GLN A 189 -3.89 18.75 -10.03
N LEU A 190 -4.25 17.64 -10.68
CA LEU A 190 -5.63 17.20 -10.84
C LEU A 190 -6.31 16.94 -9.49
N CYS A 191 -5.61 16.29 -8.55
CA CYS A 191 -6.15 16.01 -7.22
C CYS A 191 -6.34 17.28 -6.39
N HIS A 192 -5.37 18.19 -6.44
CA HIS A 192 -5.48 19.50 -5.83
C HIS A 192 -6.69 20.29 -6.34
N ASP A 193 -6.83 20.42 -7.67
CA ASP A 193 -7.86 21.24 -8.30
C ASP A 193 -9.28 20.68 -8.09
N ASN A 194 -9.39 19.36 -7.93
CA ASN A 194 -10.67 18.68 -7.73
C ASN A 194 -11.00 18.39 -6.26
N TYR A 195 -10.16 18.81 -5.31
CA TYR A 195 -10.29 18.48 -3.89
C TYR A 195 -10.45 16.97 -3.68
N VAL A 196 -9.52 16.19 -4.23
CA VAL A 196 -9.41 14.74 -4.09
C VAL A 196 -8.12 14.42 -3.36
N ALA A 197 -8.18 13.56 -2.35
CA ALA A 197 -6.98 13.12 -1.64
C ALA A 197 -6.27 12.00 -2.43
N ILE A 198 -4.99 11.79 -2.17
CA ILE A 198 -4.24 10.66 -2.73
C ILE A 198 -3.98 9.63 -1.63
N ILE A 199 -4.28 8.36 -1.93
CA ILE A 199 -3.85 7.21 -1.12
C ILE A 199 -2.72 6.54 -1.90
N ALA A 200 -1.49 6.68 -1.42
CA ALA A 200 -0.31 6.13 -2.08
C ALA A 200 0.15 4.84 -1.38
N ASP A 201 -0.03 3.70 -2.02
CA ASP A 201 0.44 2.40 -1.52
C ASP A 201 1.85 2.12 -2.01
N GLU A 202 2.81 2.22 -1.09
CA GLU A 202 4.24 2.17 -1.39
C GLU A 202 4.94 0.98 -0.74
N VAL A 203 4.19 -0.05 -0.36
CA VAL A 203 4.74 -1.26 0.29
C VAL A 203 5.78 -1.99 -0.57
N PHE A 204 5.75 -1.78 -1.89
CA PHE A 204 6.70 -2.37 -2.83
C PHE A 204 7.82 -1.44 -3.27
N TYR A 205 7.86 -0.20 -2.78
CA TYR A 205 8.70 0.84 -3.37
C TYR A 205 10.19 0.51 -3.40
N ASP A 206 10.69 -0.18 -2.38
CA ASP A 206 12.12 -0.52 -2.27
C ASP A 206 12.52 -1.74 -3.13
N TYR A 207 11.58 -2.40 -3.82
CA TYR A 207 11.80 -3.56 -4.69
C TYR A 207 12.02 -3.17 -6.15
N TYR A 208 12.92 -2.24 -6.44
CA TYR A 208 13.24 -1.88 -7.82
C TYR A 208 13.92 -3.03 -8.58
N LEU A 209 13.53 -3.19 -9.84
CA LEU A 209 14.13 -4.09 -10.83
C LEU A 209 14.88 -3.30 -11.90
N GLU A 210 14.34 -2.14 -12.28
CA GLU A 210 14.92 -1.18 -13.22
C GLU A 210 14.78 0.23 -12.63
N PRO A 211 15.67 0.65 -11.72
CA PRO A 211 15.56 1.94 -11.05
C PRO A 211 15.81 3.10 -12.03
N PHE A 212 14.98 4.13 -11.96
CA PHE A 212 15.20 5.42 -12.62
C PHE A 212 15.62 6.47 -11.61
N GLU A 213 16.46 7.42 -12.02
CA GLU A 213 16.92 8.52 -11.15
C GLU A 213 15.77 9.38 -10.64
N THR A 214 14.67 9.47 -11.39
CA THR A 214 13.53 10.31 -11.08
C THR A 214 12.41 9.60 -10.30
N ASN A 215 12.60 8.32 -9.93
CA ASN A 215 11.67 7.60 -9.07
C ASN A 215 11.59 8.30 -7.71
N ALA A 216 10.38 8.66 -7.30
CA ALA A 216 10.14 9.32 -6.02
C ALA A 216 8.86 8.82 -5.35
N ARG A 217 8.92 8.68 -4.02
CA ARG A 217 7.75 8.42 -3.17
C ARG A 217 6.82 9.63 -3.16
N LEU A 218 5.52 9.37 -3.08
CA LEU A 218 4.47 10.36 -2.80
C LEU A 218 4.46 10.73 -1.31
N ALA A 219 4.99 9.88 -0.44
CA ALA A 219 5.18 10.18 0.98
C ALA A 219 5.97 11.49 1.17
N GLY A 220 5.44 12.38 2.02
CA GLY A 220 6.03 13.69 2.29
C GLY A 220 5.67 14.78 1.27
N GLU A 221 4.72 14.52 0.37
CA GLU A 221 4.18 15.54 -0.54
C GLU A 221 3.58 16.73 0.23
N SER A 222 3.72 17.93 -0.32
CA SER A 222 3.31 19.18 0.36
C SER A 222 2.17 19.92 -0.35
N SER A 223 2.00 19.69 -1.65
CA SER A 223 1.02 20.41 -2.47
C SER A 223 -0.40 19.83 -2.37
N THR A 224 -0.52 18.53 -2.10
CA THR A 224 -1.79 17.80 -2.10
C THR A 224 -1.87 16.90 -0.86
N LEU A 225 -3.07 16.70 -0.31
CA LEU A 225 -3.27 15.78 0.81
C LEU A 225 -2.98 14.34 0.35
N VAL A 226 -1.90 13.77 0.86
CA VAL A 226 -1.43 12.40 0.58
C VAL A 226 -1.42 11.59 1.87
N PHE A 227 -2.01 10.41 1.80
CA PHE A 227 -1.89 9.35 2.79
C PHE A 227 -1.01 8.24 2.20
N ALA A 228 0.27 8.21 2.57
CA ALA A 228 1.19 7.17 2.11
C ALA A 228 1.13 5.95 3.02
N LEU A 229 0.99 4.77 2.44
CA LEU A 229 0.87 3.48 3.09
C LEU A 229 2.14 2.69 2.87
N ASP A 230 2.73 2.19 3.96
CA ASP A 230 3.87 1.28 3.91
C ASP A 230 3.80 0.36 5.14
N GLY A 231 4.66 -0.65 5.21
CA GLY A 231 4.57 -1.65 6.27
C GLY A 231 5.64 -2.73 6.22
N PHE A 232 5.76 -3.45 7.33
CA PHE A 232 6.75 -4.51 7.48
C PHE A 232 6.43 -5.79 6.72
N SER A 233 5.20 -5.95 6.23
CA SER A 233 4.77 -7.17 5.53
C SER A 233 5.67 -7.53 4.35
N LYS A 234 6.05 -6.53 3.55
CA LYS A 234 6.94 -6.72 2.40
C LYS A 234 8.38 -6.51 2.82
N MET A 235 8.69 -5.38 3.44
CA MET A 235 10.03 -4.98 3.90
C MET A 235 10.79 -6.08 4.67
N LEU A 236 10.10 -6.92 5.46
CA LEU A 236 10.69 -8.02 6.22
C LEU A 236 10.46 -9.41 5.64
N ALA A 237 9.78 -9.52 4.50
CA ALA A 237 9.24 -10.76 3.96
C ALA A 237 8.38 -11.53 4.99
N ALA A 238 7.68 -10.80 5.86
CA ALA A 238 6.96 -11.34 7.00
C ALA A 238 5.52 -10.79 7.05
N PRO A 239 4.59 -11.28 6.20
CA PRO A 239 3.21 -10.80 6.18
C PRO A 239 2.43 -11.03 7.49
N HIS A 240 2.95 -11.89 8.38
CA HIS A 240 2.44 -12.17 9.71
C HIS A 240 2.95 -11.20 10.79
N ALA A 241 3.90 -10.30 10.47
CA ALA A 241 4.39 -9.29 11.43
C ALA A 241 3.30 -8.28 11.82
N LYS A 242 2.30 -8.06 10.93
CA LYS A 242 1.11 -7.23 11.17
C LYS A 242 1.42 -5.85 11.74
N VAL A 243 2.34 -5.15 11.07
CA VAL A 243 2.59 -3.72 11.26
C VAL A 243 2.58 -3.04 9.89
N GLY A 244 1.70 -2.05 9.76
CA GLY A 244 1.70 -1.06 8.70
C GLY A 244 1.57 0.34 9.29
N TRP A 245 1.69 1.35 8.46
CA TRP A 245 1.48 2.72 8.87
C TRP A 245 0.85 3.58 7.77
N ILE A 246 0.19 4.65 8.19
CA ILE A 246 -0.18 5.78 7.35
C ILE A 246 0.76 6.93 7.69
N GLU A 247 1.40 7.52 6.67
CA GLU A 247 2.03 8.83 6.75
C GLU A 247 1.09 9.88 6.14
N VAL A 248 0.74 10.90 6.90
CA VAL A 248 -0.14 12.00 6.46
C VAL A 248 0.69 13.21 6.07
N SER A 249 0.59 13.64 4.82
CA SER A 249 1.33 14.79 4.26
C SER A 249 0.45 15.64 3.35
N GLY A 250 0.83 16.89 3.10
CA GLY A 250 0.09 17.84 2.27
C GLY A 250 -0.01 19.25 2.87
N PRO A 251 -0.94 20.09 2.38
CA PRO A 251 -1.19 21.41 2.91
C PRO A 251 -1.53 21.38 4.40
N LYS A 252 -0.95 22.31 5.18
CA LYS A 252 -1.01 22.29 6.65
C LYS A 252 -2.41 22.17 7.23
N ASP A 253 -3.37 22.92 6.68
CA ASP A 253 -4.75 22.94 7.19
C ASP A 253 -5.50 21.64 6.85
N ASP A 254 -5.27 21.07 5.67
CA ASP A 254 -5.83 19.78 5.27
C ASP A 254 -5.24 18.64 6.10
N VAL A 255 -3.93 18.65 6.37
CA VAL A 255 -3.27 17.67 7.26
C VAL A 255 -3.83 17.77 8.68
N TYR A 256 -3.98 18.98 9.21
CA TYR A 256 -4.54 19.20 10.55
C TYR A 256 -5.95 18.63 10.68
N GLU A 257 -6.85 18.95 9.74
CA GLU A 257 -8.24 18.47 9.77
C GLU A 257 -8.32 16.96 9.52
N ALA A 258 -7.50 16.41 8.60
CA ALA A 258 -7.41 14.98 8.37
C ALA A 258 -7.00 14.22 9.64
N GLN A 259 -5.93 14.67 10.32
CA GLN A 259 -5.44 14.02 11.53
C GLN A 259 -6.44 14.10 12.68
N LYS A 260 -7.12 15.25 12.84
CA LYS A 260 -8.15 15.42 13.86
C LYS A 260 -9.29 14.41 13.71
N ARG A 261 -9.71 14.11 12.47
CA ARG A 261 -10.76 13.12 12.16
C ARG A 261 -10.24 11.69 12.18
N LEU A 262 -9.02 11.47 11.70
CA LEU A 262 -8.38 10.16 11.72
C LEU A 262 -8.07 9.69 13.14
N ASP A 263 -7.80 10.62 14.07
CA ASP A 263 -7.69 10.31 15.51
C ASP A 263 -8.99 9.73 16.07
N VAL A 264 -10.16 10.21 15.65
CA VAL A 264 -11.46 9.65 16.06
C VAL A 264 -11.58 8.20 15.60
N ILE A 265 -11.30 7.93 14.32
CA ILE A 265 -11.31 6.57 13.78
C ILE A 265 -10.31 5.67 14.52
N ALA A 266 -9.09 6.17 14.73
CA ALA A 266 -8.04 5.39 15.34
C ALA A 266 -8.31 5.09 16.83
N ASP A 267 -8.96 6.01 17.56
CA ASP A 267 -9.44 5.78 18.92
C ASP A 267 -10.56 4.72 18.96
N ASP A 268 -11.48 4.72 17.99
CA ASP A 268 -12.58 3.73 17.91
C ASP A 268 -12.07 2.30 17.66
N PHE A 269 -10.98 2.15 16.92
CA PHE A 269 -10.34 0.85 16.64
C PHE A 269 -9.30 0.44 17.68
N LEU A 270 -8.95 1.36 18.57
CA LEU A 270 -7.86 1.27 19.53
C LEU A 270 -6.46 1.18 18.87
N PRO A 271 -5.40 1.58 19.60
CA PRO A 271 -4.04 1.55 19.09
C PRO A 271 -3.55 0.12 18.81
N ILE A 272 -2.54 -0.01 17.95
CA ILE A 272 -1.85 -1.28 17.70
C ILE A 272 -1.40 -1.95 19.02
N GLY A 273 -1.55 -3.27 19.10
CA GLY A 273 -1.24 -4.05 20.29
C GLY A 273 0.24 -3.93 20.71
N THR A 274 0.46 -3.73 22.01
CA THR A 274 1.80 -3.54 22.59
C THR A 274 2.74 -4.73 22.38
N THR A 275 2.19 -5.95 22.33
CA THR A 275 2.95 -7.17 22.05
C THR A 275 3.69 -7.13 20.72
N VAL A 276 3.12 -6.45 19.72
CA VAL A 276 3.75 -6.28 18.40
C VAL A 276 4.58 -5.00 18.39
N SER A 277 4.02 -3.87 18.86
CA SER A 277 4.68 -2.57 18.75
C SER A 277 6.00 -2.47 19.52
N LYS A 278 6.17 -3.24 20.60
CA LYS A 278 7.43 -3.29 21.38
C LYS A 278 8.61 -3.86 20.59
N HIS A 279 8.35 -4.68 19.57
CA HIS A 279 9.39 -5.27 18.72
C HIS A 279 9.74 -4.39 17.51
N ILE A 280 9.02 -3.28 17.27
CA ILE A 280 9.31 -2.36 16.16
C ILE A 280 10.80 -1.96 16.07
N PRO A 281 11.51 -1.64 17.17
CA PRO A 281 12.94 -1.32 17.10
C PRO A 281 13.77 -2.45 16.46
N GLU A 282 13.57 -3.69 16.91
CA GLU A 282 14.26 -4.88 16.37
C GLU A 282 13.88 -5.13 14.90
N LEU A 283 12.60 -4.98 14.56
CA LEU A 283 12.11 -5.14 13.18
C LEU A 283 12.77 -4.14 12.22
N LEU A 284 12.99 -2.89 12.65
CA LEU A 284 13.65 -1.86 11.86
C LEU A 284 15.13 -2.19 11.56
N GLU A 285 15.82 -2.87 12.48
CA GLU A 285 17.21 -3.31 12.26
C GLU A 285 17.32 -4.34 11.13
N TYR A 286 16.32 -5.21 10.99
CA TYR A 286 16.28 -6.22 9.92
C TYR A 286 15.81 -5.69 8.56
N ALA A 287 15.08 -4.58 8.52
CA ALA A 287 14.44 -4.04 7.32
C ALA A 287 15.34 -4.00 6.07
N SER A 288 16.52 -3.38 6.19
CA SER A 288 17.44 -3.20 5.05
C SER A 288 18.01 -4.55 4.57
N SER A 289 18.47 -5.39 5.49
CA SER A 289 19.07 -6.69 5.15
C SER A 289 18.05 -7.66 4.52
N GLN A 290 16.81 -7.69 5.02
CA GLN A 290 15.75 -8.52 4.47
C GLN A 290 15.31 -8.02 3.09
N THR A 291 15.11 -6.71 2.94
CA THR A 291 14.78 -6.10 1.64
C THR A 291 15.84 -6.44 0.60
N GLN A 292 17.14 -6.28 0.94
CA GLN A 292 18.24 -6.63 0.04
C GLN A 292 18.26 -8.12 -0.34
N LYS A 293 18.03 -9.02 0.63
CA LYS A 293 17.97 -10.47 0.39
C LYS A 293 16.88 -10.82 -0.63
N VAL A 294 15.69 -10.25 -0.47
CA VAL A 294 14.57 -10.49 -1.39
C VAL A 294 14.86 -9.89 -2.76
N ARG A 295 15.41 -8.67 -2.84
CA ARG A 295 15.79 -8.08 -4.13
C ARG A 295 16.78 -8.94 -4.89
N ASN A 296 17.82 -9.44 -4.22
CA ASN A 296 18.79 -10.34 -4.85
C ASN A 296 18.12 -11.58 -5.45
N ARG A 297 17.16 -12.18 -4.74
CA ARG A 297 16.37 -13.32 -5.23
C ARG A 297 15.59 -12.95 -6.49
N VAL A 298 14.81 -11.88 -6.40
CA VAL A 298 13.88 -11.45 -7.44
C VAL A 298 14.65 -11.04 -8.70
N SER A 299 15.74 -10.27 -8.57
CA SER A 299 16.58 -9.87 -9.70
C SER A 299 17.26 -11.06 -10.37
N LYS A 300 17.69 -12.07 -9.59
CA LYS A 300 18.26 -13.30 -10.14
C LYS A 300 17.23 -14.08 -10.94
N ASN A 301 16.05 -14.33 -10.37
CA ASN A 301 14.97 -15.03 -11.05
C ASN A 301 14.47 -14.28 -12.29
N LEU A 302 14.42 -12.94 -12.26
CA LEU A 302 14.09 -12.13 -13.43
C LEU A 302 15.12 -12.30 -14.56
N LYS A 303 16.42 -12.31 -14.23
CA LYS A 303 17.47 -12.57 -15.20
C LYS A 303 17.31 -13.96 -15.82
N THR A 304 17.12 -14.99 -14.99
CA THR A 304 16.88 -16.37 -15.44
C THR A 304 15.64 -16.48 -16.33
N LEU A 305 14.55 -15.77 -16.00
CA LEU A 305 13.35 -15.71 -16.82
C LEU A 305 13.68 -15.16 -18.21
N ARG A 306 14.32 -13.99 -18.29
CA ARG A 306 14.68 -13.34 -19.56
C ARG A 306 15.59 -14.23 -20.42
N GLU A 307 16.61 -14.83 -19.82
CA GLU A 307 17.53 -15.74 -20.51
C GLU A 307 16.83 -17.02 -21.00
N THR A 308 15.91 -17.57 -20.20
CA THR A 308 15.15 -18.77 -20.58
C THR A 308 14.20 -18.47 -21.73
N LEU A 309 13.43 -17.37 -21.67
CA LEU A 309 12.54 -16.97 -22.76
C LEU A 309 13.31 -16.72 -24.06
N ALA A 310 14.45 -16.04 -23.98
CA ALA A 310 15.27 -15.73 -25.15
C ALA A 310 15.92 -16.96 -25.81
N SER A 311 16.18 -18.02 -25.02
CA SER A 311 16.79 -19.26 -25.50
C SER A 311 15.80 -20.39 -25.78
N TRP A 312 14.52 -20.21 -25.45
CA TRP A 312 13.48 -21.21 -25.67
C TRP A 312 13.11 -21.29 -27.16
N PRO A 313 13.16 -22.47 -27.80
CA PRO A 313 12.85 -22.61 -29.22
C PRO A 313 11.42 -22.17 -29.54
N ASN A 314 11.24 -21.34 -30.56
CA ASN A 314 9.92 -20.84 -31.00
C ASN A 314 9.05 -20.26 -29.86
N CYS A 315 9.69 -19.61 -28.87
CA CYS A 315 8.99 -19.13 -27.69
C CYS A 315 7.85 -18.16 -28.03
N CYS A 316 6.62 -18.55 -27.68
CA CYS A 316 5.42 -17.73 -27.84
C CYS A 316 5.02 -17.00 -26.54
N VAL A 317 5.88 -17.04 -25.52
CA VAL A 317 5.68 -16.38 -24.23
C VAL A 317 6.63 -15.20 -24.11
N SER A 318 6.12 -14.05 -23.66
CA SER A 318 6.95 -12.87 -23.40
C SER A 318 6.69 -12.33 -21.99
N ALA A 319 7.71 -11.72 -21.39
CA ALA A 319 7.57 -11.04 -20.11
C ALA A 319 7.31 -9.56 -20.37
N LEU A 320 6.20 -9.03 -19.83
CA LEU A 320 5.95 -7.60 -19.86
C LEU A 320 6.95 -6.91 -18.93
N ARG A 321 7.45 -5.76 -19.37
CA ARG A 321 8.41 -4.98 -18.60
C ARG A 321 7.85 -4.61 -17.23
N ALA A 322 8.55 -5.00 -16.17
CA ALA A 322 8.28 -4.63 -14.78
C ALA A 322 9.48 -3.85 -14.23
N GLU A 323 9.20 -2.74 -13.56
CA GLU A 323 10.22 -1.80 -13.07
C GLU A 323 10.53 -2.01 -11.60
N GLY A 324 9.59 -2.61 -10.85
CA GLY A 324 9.69 -2.96 -9.45
C GLY A 324 8.71 -4.05 -9.03
N GLY A 325 8.72 -4.38 -7.74
CA GLY A 325 7.94 -5.47 -7.16
C GLY A 325 8.63 -6.82 -7.26
N TRP A 326 7.87 -7.88 -7.00
CA TRP A 326 8.36 -9.27 -7.02
C TRP A 326 7.50 -10.22 -7.86
N ASN A 327 6.56 -9.65 -8.62
CA ASN A 327 5.72 -10.35 -9.59
C ASN A 327 6.00 -9.75 -10.96
N ILE A 328 5.84 -10.54 -12.01
CA ILE A 328 5.92 -10.09 -13.39
C ILE A 328 4.76 -10.66 -14.17
N LEU A 329 4.15 -9.86 -15.04
CA LEU A 329 3.15 -10.34 -15.97
C LEU A 329 3.82 -10.98 -17.17
N LEU A 330 3.43 -12.21 -17.48
CA LEU A 330 3.74 -12.88 -18.73
C LEU A 330 2.56 -12.69 -19.69
N ARG A 331 2.88 -12.53 -20.96
CA ARG A 331 1.94 -12.65 -22.07
C ARG A 331 2.14 -14.04 -22.71
N VAL A 332 1.06 -14.81 -22.78
CA VAL A 332 0.96 -16.09 -23.48
C VAL A 332 0.00 -15.94 -24.68
N PRO A 333 -0.01 -16.86 -25.65
CA PRO A 333 -0.93 -16.79 -26.78
C PRO A 333 -2.39 -16.72 -26.32
N SER A 334 -3.13 -15.71 -26.79
CA SER A 334 -4.49 -15.44 -26.34
C SER A 334 -5.54 -16.42 -26.88
N CYS A 335 -5.16 -17.33 -27.79
CA CYS A 335 -6.01 -18.44 -28.19
C CYS A 335 -6.12 -19.49 -27.08
N ILE A 336 -5.10 -19.61 -26.24
CA ILE A 336 -5.12 -20.50 -25.07
C ILE A 336 -6.00 -19.86 -24.01
N ASP A 337 -7.00 -20.61 -23.57
CA ASP A 337 -7.83 -20.21 -22.45
C ASP A 337 -7.03 -20.24 -21.12
N ASP A 338 -7.17 -19.17 -20.32
CA ASP A 338 -6.41 -18.99 -19.08
C ASP A 338 -6.70 -20.11 -18.06
N ASP A 339 -7.96 -20.58 -17.97
CA ASP A 339 -8.35 -21.67 -17.06
C ASP A 339 -7.80 -23.01 -17.54
N VAL A 340 -7.82 -23.27 -18.84
CA VAL A 340 -7.23 -24.49 -19.42
C VAL A 340 -5.73 -24.56 -19.12
N LEU A 341 -4.99 -23.46 -19.34
CA LEU A 341 -3.57 -23.39 -19.01
C LEU A 341 -3.33 -23.62 -17.51
N ALA A 342 -4.09 -22.95 -16.64
CA ALA A 342 -3.95 -23.10 -15.19
C ALA A 342 -4.24 -24.53 -14.72
N LEU A 343 -5.33 -25.14 -15.22
CA LEU A 343 -5.70 -26.51 -14.87
C LEU A 343 -4.68 -27.52 -15.37
N ARG A 344 -4.11 -27.34 -16.57
CA ARG A 344 -3.09 -28.25 -17.11
C ARG A 344 -1.78 -28.19 -16.31
N LEU A 345 -1.38 -27.01 -15.85
CA LEU A 345 -0.23 -26.84 -14.96
C LEU A 345 -0.43 -27.58 -13.62
N ILE A 346 -1.66 -27.56 -13.08
CA ILE A 346 -2.00 -28.28 -11.86
C ILE A 346 -1.93 -29.79 -12.10
N GLN A 347 -2.56 -30.28 -13.18
CA GLN A 347 -2.68 -31.70 -13.48
C GLN A 347 -1.32 -32.35 -13.80
N ASP A 348 -0.53 -31.72 -14.66
CA ASP A 348 0.70 -32.34 -15.20
C ASP A 348 1.93 -32.08 -14.33
N TYR A 349 1.94 -30.95 -13.62
CA TYR A 349 3.15 -30.47 -12.93
C TYR A 349 2.93 -30.10 -11.46
N CYS A 350 1.70 -30.20 -10.94
CA CYS A 350 1.36 -29.73 -9.58
C CYS A 350 1.71 -28.26 -9.36
N LEU A 351 1.60 -27.43 -10.40
CA LEU A 351 1.92 -26.01 -10.36
C LEU A 351 0.63 -25.18 -10.39
N VAL A 352 0.57 -24.16 -9.54
CA VAL A 352 -0.52 -23.17 -9.55
C VAL A 352 -0.02 -21.90 -10.22
N SER A 353 -0.83 -21.35 -11.12
CA SER A 353 -0.62 -20.05 -11.73
C SER A 353 -1.72 -19.06 -11.32
N GLN A 354 -1.47 -17.77 -11.54
CA GLN A 354 -2.47 -16.73 -11.37
C GLN A 354 -2.80 -16.12 -12.74
N PRO A 355 -3.91 -16.55 -13.36
CA PRO A 355 -4.48 -15.91 -14.54
C PRO A 355 -4.61 -14.39 -14.43
N GLY A 356 -4.54 -13.71 -15.58
CA GLY A 356 -4.57 -12.25 -15.66
C GLY A 356 -5.88 -11.64 -15.16
N TYR A 357 -7.01 -12.33 -15.32
CA TYR A 357 -8.31 -11.83 -14.90
C TYR A 357 -8.42 -11.60 -13.38
N TYR A 358 -7.58 -12.23 -12.54
CA TYR A 358 -7.52 -11.93 -11.10
C TYR A 358 -7.00 -10.51 -10.79
N PHE A 359 -6.43 -9.86 -11.79
CA PHE A 359 -5.91 -8.50 -11.74
C PHE A 359 -6.60 -7.59 -12.76
N ASP A 360 -7.79 -7.96 -13.23
CA ASP A 360 -8.60 -7.20 -14.20
C ASP A 360 -7.97 -7.07 -15.60
N MET A 361 -7.15 -8.04 -16.02
CA MET A 361 -6.76 -8.11 -17.43
C MET A 361 -8.00 -8.41 -18.29
N PRO A 362 -8.25 -7.65 -19.38
CA PRO A 362 -9.53 -7.68 -20.08
C PRO A 362 -9.71 -8.88 -21.03
N VAL A 363 -8.63 -9.62 -21.32
CA VAL A 363 -8.62 -10.74 -22.27
C VAL A 363 -7.69 -11.84 -21.77
N ASN A 364 -7.90 -13.06 -22.27
CA ASN A 364 -6.99 -14.19 -22.08
C ASN A 364 -5.58 -13.87 -22.58
N GLY A 365 -4.60 -14.64 -22.11
CA GLY A 365 -3.22 -14.52 -22.57
C GLY A 365 -2.32 -13.79 -21.58
N TYR A 366 -2.72 -13.67 -20.31
CA TYR A 366 -1.89 -13.05 -19.28
C TYR A 366 -1.79 -13.92 -18.03
N LEU A 367 -0.61 -13.95 -17.43
CA LEU A 367 -0.35 -14.73 -16.23
C LEU A 367 0.62 -13.99 -15.32
N ALA A 368 0.29 -13.84 -14.04
CA ALA A 368 1.21 -13.29 -13.05
C ALA A 368 2.16 -14.38 -12.55
N LEU A 369 3.46 -14.18 -12.75
CA LEU A 369 4.51 -15.08 -12.28
C LEU A 369 5.23 -14.45 -11.08
N SER A 370 5.31 -15.21 -9.97
CA SER A 370 6.10 -14.79 -8.81
C SER A 370 7.60 -15.03 -9.04
N LEU A 371 8.41 -14.03 -8.70
CA LEU A 371 9.87 -14.09 -8.74
C LEU A 371 10.48 -14.47 -7.39
N LEU A 372 9.66 -14.81 -6.39
CA LEU A 372 10.10 -15.21 -5.05
C LEU A 372 10.64 -16.64 -4.89
N PRO A 373 10.17 -17.66 -5.64
CA PRO A 373 10.57 -19.05 -5.40
C PRO A 373 12.08 -19.26 -5.39
N GLU A 374 12.52 -20.35 -4.75
CA GLU A 374 13.91 -20.79 -4.84
C GLU A 374 14.32 -20.95 -6.32
N GLU A 375 15.54 -20.60 -6.69
CA GLU A 375 15.93 -20.50 -8.11
C GLU A 375 15.77 -21.83 -8.85
N SER A 376 16.11 -22.95 -8.19
CA SER A 376 15.90 -24.29 -8.73
C SER A 376 14.43 -24.58 -8.99
N GLN A 377 13.54 -24.21 -8.05
CA GLN A 377 12.10 -24.36 -8.20
C GLN A 377 11.55 -23.43 -9.29
N PHE A 378 12.04 -22.19 -9.35
CA PHE A 378 11.67 -21.20 -10.34
C PHE A 378 11.99 -21.67 -11.76
N ILE A 379 13.19 -22.19 -12.00
CA ILE A 379 13.62 -22.74 -13.31
C ILE A 379 12.72 -23.90 -13.73
N VAL A 380 12.45 -24.84 -12.82
CA VAL A 380 11.58 -25.98 -13.12
C VAL A 380 10.18 -25.51 -13.47
N GLY A 381 9.59 -24.63 -12.64
CA GLY A 381 8.26 -24.07 -12.86
C GLY A 381 8.13 -23.32 -14.19
N LEU A 382 9.12 -22.48 -14.51
CA LEU A 382 9.16 -21.74 -15.77
C LEU A 382 9.22 -22.69 -16.98
N LYS A 383 10.09 -23.71 -16.95
CA LYS A 383 10.17 -24.68 -18.06
C LYS A 383 8.90 -25.50 -18.22
N SER A 384 8.24 -25.87 -17.12
CA SER A 384 6.94 -26.54 -17.15
C SER A 384 5.85 -25.65 -17.75
N LEU A 385 5.84 -24.35 -17.42
CA LEU A 385 4.93 -23.38 -18.03
C LEU A 385 5.12 -23.32 -19.55
N LEU A 386 6.36 -23.14 -20.02
CA LEU A 386 6.65 -23.03 -21.46
C LEU A 386 6.26 -24.30 -22.21
N LYS A 387 6.58 -25.49 -21.69
CA LYS A 387 6.16 -26.76 -22.27
C LYS A 387 4.64 -26.92 -22.36
N THR A 388 3.92 -26.44 -21.34
CA THR A 388 2.45 -26.51 -21.32
C THR A 388 1.87 -25.64 -22.41
N VAL A 389 2.39 -24.41 -22.57
CA VAL A 389 2.00 -23.52 -23.67
C VAL A 389 2.29 -24.16 -25.02
N ASP A 390 3.49 -24.71 -25.23
CA ASP A 390 3.85 -25.39 -26.48
C ASP A 390 2.92 -26.58 -26.78
N THR A 391 2.52 -27.32 -25.75
CA THR A 391 1.64 -28.49 -25.89
C THR A 391 0.23 -28.07 -26.31
N LEU A 392 -0.34 -27.08 -25.63
CA LEU A 392 -1.68 -26.58 -25.93
C LEU A 392 -1.77 -25.95 -27.33
N LEU A 393 -0.71 -25.27 -27.79
CA LEU A 393 -0.64 -24.76 -29.17
C LEU A 393 -0.57 -25.85 -30.24
N CYS A 394 -0.14 -27.07 -29.89
CA CYS A 394 -0.11 -28.20 -30.83
C CYS A 394 -1.42 -29.00 -30.83
N GLU A 395 -2.26 -28.84 -29.81
CA GLU A 395 -3.55 -29.53 -29.66
C GLU A 395 -4.70 -28.78 -30.36
N GLU A 396 -4.56 -27.46 -30.61
CA GLU A 396 -5.43 -26.63 -31.45
C GLU A 396 -5.05 -26.70 -32.94
#